data_AF-A0A0M9WK26-F1
#
_entry.id   AF-A0A0M9WK26-F1
#
_cell.length_a   1.000
_cell.length_b   1.000
_cell.length_c   1.000
_cell.angle_alpha   90.00
_cell.angle_beta   90.00
_cell.angle_gamma   90.00
#
_symmetry.space_group_name_H-M   'P 1'
#
loop_
_entity.id
_entity.type
_entity.pdbx_description
1 polymer ?
#
loop_
_entity_poly.entity_id
_entity_poly.type
_entity_poly.pdbx_seq_one_letter_code
_entity_poly.pdbx_strand_id
1 'polypeptide(L)'
;MANGGSNAIIITTAVLLGFSLITICLRCFVRLKIVKSFGSDDVLLVAAAVFNVVFAVCGIVGALHGMGKAPAYLSHRPDDVRRGLLCWWLGQIFYVFTCTIARLSIATTLLRLTIQRIHLWVLCGIMVISSAMGTVFLFFTIFQCRPVAHYWNRSSTKGRCLDINILLGIVYMYSGVVAACDFTIGSLPIFMVSRLQMKRGTKFAVSAILGLAYIASVAVIVRIPFLHYAGRPDFLYETTQISIWSNVEASLGIAAGSLMTLRPLLRVLSNSGSSATNQHRRVTSFPMLSSCSDGEDLQSPCECQTHSYNCGQFAN
;
A
#
# COMPACT_ATOMS: atom_id res chain seq x y z
N MET A 1 -11.02 9.31 -33.03
CA MET A 1 -9.63 9.15 -32.54
C MET A 1 -9.44 7.72 -32.03
N ALA A 2 -8.97 6.80 -32.87
CA ALA A 2 -9.06 5.35 -32.60
C ALA A 2 -8.09 4.82 -31.51
N ASN A 3 -7.10 5.61 -31.08
CA ASN A 3 -6.01 5.16 -30.20
C ASN A 3 -6.00 5.83 -28.82
N GLY A 4 -6.94 6.73 -28.51
CA GLY A 4 -6.91 7.53 -27.27
C GLY A 4 -6.94 6.66 -26.00
N GLY A 5 -7.85 5.68 -25.94
CA GLY A 5 -8.00 4.78 -24.79
C GLY A 5 -6.80 3.86 -24.61
N SER A 6 -6.35 3.21 -25.69
CA SER A 6 -5.17 2.32 -25.64
C SER A 6 -3.91 3.05 -25.16
N ASN A 7 -3.65 4.27 -25.65
CA ASN A 7 -2.48 5.05 -25.24
C ASN A 7 -2.55 5.45 -23.76
N ALA A 8 -3.75 5.83 -23.28
CA ALA A 8 -3.96 6.14 -21.87
C ALA A 8 -3.65 4.94 -20.97
N ILE A 9 -4.11 3.73 -21.33
CA ILE A 9 -3.81 2.51 -20.54
C ILE A 9 -2.30 2.30 -20.45
N ILE A 10 -1.59 2.37 -21.58
CA ILE A 10 -0.14 2.10 -21.62
C ILE A 10 0.63 3.13 -20.78
N ILE A 11 0.36 4.41 -20.97
CA ILE A 11 1.05 5.50 -20.25
C ILE A 11 0.78 5.38 -18.75
N THR A 12 -0.49 5.26 -18.35
CA THR A 12 -0.86 5.17 -16.93
C THR A 12 -0.28 3.92 -16.27
N THR A 13 -0.34 2.77 -16.95
CA THR A 13 0.24 1.52 -16.44
C THR A 13 1.76 1.65 -16.26
N ALA A 14 2.48 2.20 -17.23
CA ALA A 14 3.92 2.36 -17.15
C ALA A 14 4.35 3.29 -16.00
N VAL A 15 3.67 4.43 -15.84
CA VAL A 15 3.96 5.40 -14.77
C VAL A 15 3.68 4.80 -13.39
N LEU A 16 2.53 4.15 -13.21
CA LEU A 16 2.14 3.56 -11.93
C LEU A 16 2.98 2.34 -11.57
N LEU A 17 3.38 1.54 -12.57
CA LEU A 17 4.31 0.43 -12.36
C LEU A 17 5.67 0.96 -11.93
N GLY A 18 6.22 1.96 -12.64
CA GLY A 18 7.48 2.59 -12.29
C GLY A 18 7.47 3.15 -10.86
N PHE A 19 6.40 3.85 -10.48
CA PHE A 19 6.21 4.35 -9.12
C PHE A 19 6.21 3.21 -8.08
N SER A 20 5.42 2.16 -8.32
CA SER A 20 5.36 0.98 -7.43
C SER A 20 6.73 0.32 -7.27
N LEU A 21 7.46 0.12 -8.37
CA LEU A 21 8.80 -0.48 -8.38
C LEU A 21 9.82 0.37 -7.60
N ILE A 22 9.80 1.69 -7.76
CA ILE A 22 10.67 2.59 -6.99
C ILE A 22 10.38 2.46 -5.50
N THR A 23 9.11 2.46 -5.09
CA THR A 23 8.73 2.37 -3.67
C THR A 23 9.13 1.03 -3.03
N ILE A 24 8.98 -0.09 -3.74
CA ILE A 24 9.37 -1.41 -3.22
C ILE A 24 10.89 -1.58 -3.20
N CYS A 25 11.61 -1.08 -4.20
CA CYS A 25 13.08 -1.08 -4.22
C CYS A 25 13.63 -0.28 -3.03
N LEU A 26 13.06 0.91 -2.78
CA LEU A 26 13.43 1.72 -1.62
C LEU A 26 13.17 0.98 -0.31
N ARG A 27 12.00 0.33 -0.17
CA ARG A 27 11.68 -0.50 1.01
C ARG A 27 12.71 -1.62 1.19
N CYS A 28 13.02 -2.37 0.13
CA CYS A 28 13.98 -3.47 0.17
C CYS A 28 15.38 -2.98 0.58
N PHE A 29 15.83 -1.85 0.02
CA PHE A 29 17.09 -1.22 0.38
C PHE A 29 17.15 -0.88 1.88
N VAL A 30 16.12 -0.22 2.41
CA VAL A 30 16.05 0.12 3.84
C VAL A 30 16.04 -1.12 4.73
N ARG A 31 15.21 -2.13 4.39
CA ARG A 31 15.07 -3.37 5.17
C ARG A 31 16.36 -4.19 5.19
N LEU A 32 17.02 -4.33 4.05
CA LEU A 32 18.22 -5.16 3.90
C LEU A 32 19.48 -4.46 4.41
N LYS A 33 19.66 -3.17 4.11
CA LYS A 33 20.91 -2.45 4.42
C LYS A 33 20.87 -1.67 5.72
N ILE A 34 19.76 -1.00 6.04
CA ILE A 34 19.66 -0.12 7.21
C ILE A 34 19.16 -0.89 8.43
N VAL A 35 18.00 -1.54 8.30
CA VAL A 35 17.36 -2.26 9.42
C VAL A 35 17.97 -3.65 9.61
N LYS A 36 18.53 -4.25 8.54
CA LYS A 36 19.09 -5.61 8.52
C LYS A 36 18.14 -6.68 9.07
N SER A 37 16.85 -6.49 8.85
CA SER A 37 15.79 -7.41 9.27
C SER A 37 14.81 -7.56 8.12
N PHE A 38 14.79 -8.74 7.51
CA PHE A 38 13.89 -9.07 6.42
C PHE A 38 12.78 -9.96 6.96
N GLY A 39 11.55 -9.44 6.96
CA GLY A 39 10.39 -10.13 7.49
C GLY A 39 9.68 -11.00 6.46
N SER A 40 8.82 -11.90 6.93
CA SER A 40 7.87 -12.61 6.06
C SER A 40 6.90 -11.64 5.37
N ASP A 41 6.59 -10.50 6.00
CA ASP A 41 5.79 -9.43 5.41
C ASP A 41 6.46 -8.81 4.16
N ASP A 42 7.79 -8.66 4.18
CA ASP A 42 8.56 -8.13 3.05
C ASP A 42 8.57 -9.10 1.87
N VAL A 43 8.73 -10.40 2.12
CA VAL A 43 8.66 -11.45 1.09
C VAL A 43 7.29 -11.43 0.39
N LEU A 44 6.20 -11.35 1.16
CA LEU A 44 4.85 -11.27 0.62
C LEU A 44 4.66 -10.01 -0.25
N LEU A 45 5.17 -8.86 0.19
CA LEU A 45 5.02 -7.62 -0.59
C LEU A 45 5.83 -7.65 -1.89
N VAL A 46 7.03 -8.25 -1.87
CA VAL A 46 7.84 -8.46 -3.08
C VAL A 46 7.13 -9.41 -4.03
N ALA A 47 6.54 -10.50 -3.53
CA ALA A 47 5.73 -11.40 -4.34
C ALA A 47 4.54 -10.67 -5.00
N ALA A 48 3.83 -9.82 -4.25
CA ALA A 48 2.78 -8.97 -4.81
C ALA A 48 3.30 -8.04 -5.92
N ALA A 49 4.49 -7.46 -5.75
CA ALA A 49 5.11 -6.61 -6.77
C ALA A 49 5.45 -7.39 -8.06
N VAL A 50 5.92 -8.65 -7.93
CA VAL A 50 6.16 -9.52 -9.10
C VAL A 50 4.86 -9.78 -9.85
N PHE A 51 3.77 -10.11 -9.15
CA PHE A 51 2.47 -10.29 -9.79
C PHE A 51 1.93 -9.00 -10.42
N ASN A 52 2.19 -7.84 -9.81
CA ASN A 52 1.84 -6.54 -10.38
C ASN A 52 2.57 -6.26 -11.70
N VAL A 53 3.84 -6.68 -11.83
CA VAL A 53 4.58 -6.58 -13.10
C VAL A 53 3.90 -7.43 -14.17
N VAL A 54 3.52 -8.67 -13.85
CA VAL A 54 2.82 -9.54 -14.81
C VAL A 54 1.47 -8.94 -15.21
N PHE A 55 0.71 -8.41 -14.25
CA PHE A 55 -0.54 -7.69 -14.50
C PHE A 55 -0.34 -6.51 -15.46
N ALA A 56 0.68 -5.68 -15.22
CA ALA A 56 1.01 -4.54 -16.07
C ALA A 56 1.41 -4.96 -17.49
N VAL A 57 2.19 -6.04 -17.64
CA VAL A 57 2.55 -6.60 -18.95
C VAL A 57 1.29 -7.07 -19.70
N CYS A 58 0.40 -7.81 -19.04
CA CYS A 58 -0.88 -8.21 -19.63
C CYS A 58 -1.73 -7.00 -20.06
N GLY A 59 -1.74 -5.93 -19.25
CA GLY A 59 -2.43 -4.68 -19.57
C GLY A 59 -1.87 -3.99 -20.81
N ILE A 60 -0.53 -3.85 -20.90
CA ILE A 60 0.14 -3.23 -22.06
C ILE A 60 -0.07 -4.06 -23.33
N VAL A 61 0.18 -5.37 -23.27
CA VAL A 61 -0.01 -6.28 -24.41
C VAL A 61 -1.46 -6.26 -24.87
N GLY A 62 -2.41 -6.30 -23.94
CA GLY A 62 -3.82 -6.25 -24.28
C GLY A 62 -4.28 -4.91 -24.85
N ALA A 63 -3.72 -3.78 -24.41
CA ALA A 63 -3.96 -2.47 -25.02
C ALA A 63 -3.47 -2.42 -26.48
N LEU A 64 -2.27 -2.94 -26.74
CA LEU A 64 -1.71 -3.03 -28.11
C LEU A 64 -2.60 -3.86 -29.04
N HIS A 65 -3.15 -4.97 -28.53
CA HIS A 65 -3.96 -5.91 -29.30
C HIS A 65 -5.46 -5.62 -29.31
N GLY A 66 -5.96 -4.57 -28.66
CA GLY A 66 -7.37 -4.16 -28.85
C GLY A 66 -8.08 -3.53 -27.66
N MET A 67 -7.57 -3.64 -26.43
CA MET A 67 -8.17 -2.96 -25.29
C MET A 67 -8.07 -1.43 -25.44
N GLY A 68 -9.19 -0.74 -25.25
CA GLY A 68 -9.30 0.71 -25.40
C GLY A 68 -9.31 1.23 -26.85
N LYS A 69 -9.48 0.34 -27.84
CA LYS A 69 -9.74 0.71 -29.24
C LYS A 69 -11.25 0.73 -29.52
N ALA A 70 -11.66 1.56 -30.46
CA ALA A 70 -13.07 1.69 -30.83
C ALA A 70 -13.63 0.38 -31.44
N PRO A 71 -14.92 0.06 -31.21
CA PRO A 71 -15.54 -1.17 -31.71
C PRO A 71 -15.42 -1.31 -33.23
N ALA A 72 -15.56 -0.20 -33.97
CA ALA A 72 -15.44 -0.17 -35.43
C ALA A 72 -14.06 -0.62 -35.94
N TYR A 73 -12.98 -0.40 -35.17
CA TYR A 73 -11.63 -0.88 -35.51
C TYR A 73 -11.48 -2.39 -35.25
N LEU A 74 -12.22 -2.90 -34.27
CA LEU A 74 -12.16 -4.30 -33.82
C LEU A 74 -13.03 -5.22 -34.68
N SER A 75 -14.11 -4.71 -35.29
CA SER A 75 -15.00 -5.49 -36.16
C SER A 75 -14.30 -6.17 -37.34
N HIS A 76 -13.16 -5.64 -37.80
CA HIS A 76 -12.39 -6.20 -38.90
C HIS A 76 -11.20 -7.09 -38.46
N ARG A 77 -10.95 -7.24 -37.15
CA ARG A 77 -9.80 -7.98 -36.60
C ARG A 77 -10.20 -8.91 -35.44
N PRO A 78 -10.79 -10.08 -35.74
CA PRO A 78 -11.25 -11.01 -34.70
C PRO A 78 -10.10 -11.63 -33.87
N ASP A 79 -8.90 -11.78 -34.43
CA ASP A 79 -7.73 -12.30 -33.71
C ASP A 79 -7.20 -11.35 -32.63
N ASP A 80 -7.23 -10.06 -32.90
CA ASP A 80 -6.85 -9.00 -31.97
C ASP A 80 -7.80 -8.98 -30.77
N VAL A 81 -9.12 -9.08 -31.03
CA VAL A 81 -10.15 -9.20 -30.00
C VAL A 81 -9.89 -10.42 -29.11
N ARG A 82 -9.62 -11.60 -29.70
CA ARG A 82 -9.32 -12.83 -28.94
C ARG A 82 -8.10 -12.66 -28.03
N ARG A 83 -7.01 -12.06 -28.53
CA ARG A 83 -5.80 -11.80 -27.73
C ARG A 83 -6.06 -10.78 -26.61
N GLY A 84 -6.82 -9.73 -26.90
CA GLY A 84 -7.22 -8.71 -25.92
C GLY A 84 -8.04 -9.30 -24.77
N LEU A 85 -9.05 -10.12 -25.07
CA LEU A 85 -9.87 -10.81 -24.06
C LEU A 85 -9.06 -11.81 -23.24
N LEU A 86 -8.11 -12.53 -23.85
CA LEU A 86 -7.22 -13.44 -23.13
C LEU A 86 -6.28 -12.68 -22.17
N CYS A 87 -5.69 -11.58 -22.64
CA CYS A 87 -4.84 -10.72 -21.79
C CYS A 87 -5.64 -10.09 -20.65
N TRP A 88 -6.89 -9.69 -20.91
CA TRP A 88 -7.79 -9.19 -19.87
C TRP A 88 -8.10 -10.26 -18.82
N TRP A 89 -8.43 -11.48 -19.25
CA TRP A 89 -8.73 -12.59 -18.35
C TRP A 89 -7.53 -12.95 -17.46
N LEU A 90 -6.34 -13.09 -18.06
CA LEU A 90 -5.10 -13.30 -17.31
C LEU A 90 -4.80 -12.13 -16.36
N GLY A 91 -4.97 -10.90 -16.86
CA GLY A 91 -4.76 -9.69 -16.07
C GLY A 91 -5.64 -9.65 -14.82
N GLN A 92 -6.92 -10.02 -14.92
CA GLN A 92 -7.82 -10.07 -13.76
C GLN A 92 -7.33 -11.08 -12.70
N ILE A 93 -6.81 -12.24 -13.12
CA ILE A 93 -6.30 -13.25 -12.19
C ILE A 93 -5.08 -12.71 -11.43
N PHE A 94 -4.09 -12.17 -12.14
CA PHE A 94 -2.89 -11.59 -11.53
C PHE A 94 -3.19 -10.38 -10.67
N TYR A 95 -4.18 -9.58 -11.06
CA TYR A 95 -4.67 -8.47 -10.27
C TYR A 95 -5.21 -8.92 -8.91
N VAL A 96 -6.07 -9.95 -8.89
CA VAL A 96 -6.63 -10.49 -7.64
C VAL A 96 -5.51 -11.02 -6.73
N PHE A 97 -4.55 -11.78 -7.28
CA PHE A 97 -3.38 -12.23 -6.52
C PHE A 97 -2.58 -11.07 -5.94
N THR A 98 -2.31 -10.03 -6.74
CA THR A 98 -1.57 -8.84 -6.31
C THR A 98 -2.26 -8.17 -5.13
N CYS A 99 -3.56 -7.89 -5.23
CA CYS A 99 -4.31 -7.22 -4.16
C CYS A 99 -4.42 -8.09 -2.89
N THR A 100 -4.71 -9.38 -3.02
CA THR A 100 -4.81 -10.28 -1.87
C THR A 100 -3.48 -10.42 -1.14
N ILE A 101 -2.38 -10.64 -1.86
CA ILE A 101 -1.05 -10.78 -1.25
C ILE A 101 -0.58 -9.46 -0.64
N ALA A 102 -0.82 -8.32 -1.32
CA ALA A 102 -0.50 -7.00 -0.78
C ALA A 102 -1.25 -6.73 0.54
N ARG A 103 -2.56 -7.01 0.61
CA ARG A 103 -3.35 -6.88 1.84
C ARG A 103 -2.83 -7.78 2.96
N LEU A 104 -2.48 -9.03 2.65
CA LEU A 104 -1.91 -9.96 3.64
C LEU A 104 -0.55 -9.46 4.17
N SER A 105 0.31 -8.90 3.31
CA SER A 105 1.57 -8.28 3.76
C SER A 105 1.34 -7.09 4.69
N ILE A 106 0.38 -6.22 4.37
CA ILE A 106 0.01 -5.06 5.19
C ILE A 106 -0.55 -5.52 6.55
N ALA A 107 -1.47 -6.48 6.54
CA ALA A 107 -2.08 -7.01 7.76
C ALA A 107 -1.06 -7.72 8.65
N THR A 108 -0.16 -8.53 8.09
CA THR A 108 0.92 -9.19 8.86
C THR A 108 1.92 -8.19 9.43
N THR A 109 2.21 -7.10 8.69
CA THR A 109 3.02 -5.98 9.20
C THR A 109 2.36 -5.32 10.40
N LEU A 110 1.05 -5.02 10.34
CA LEU A 110 0.34 -4.42 11.46
C LEU A 110 0.25 -5.37 12.65
N LEU A 111 0.06 -6.67 12.42
CA LEU A 111 0.01 -7.69 13.46
C LEU A 111 1.30 -7.69 14.30
N ARG A 112 2.46 -7.53 13.65
CA ARG A 112 3.77 -7.42 14.31
C ARG A 112 3.93 -6.14 15.14
N LEU A 113 3.22 -5.06 14.79
CA LEU A 113 3.30 -3.77 15.49
C LEU A 113 2.31 -3.67 16.66
N THR A 114 1.21 -4.43 16.62
CA THR A 114 0.17 -4.39 17.63
C THR A 114 0.48 -5.29 18.82
N ILE A 115 0.34 -4.74 20.03
CA ILE A 115 0.56 -5.47 21.29
C ILE A 115 -0.77 -5.93 21.91
N GLN A 116 -1.88 -5.24 21.62
CA GLN A 116 -3.17 -5.53 22.23
C GLN A 116 -3.86 -6.76 21.61
N ARG A 117 -4.34 -7.66 22.47
CA ARG A 117 -4.98 -8.93 22.07
C ARG A 117 -6.23 -8.72 21.20
N ILE A 118 -7.05 -7.71 21.50
CA ILE A 118 -8.27 -7.42 20.73
C ILE A 118 -7.92 -7.07 19.28
N HIS A 119 -6.92 -6.20 19.07
CA HIS A 119 -6.46 -5.85 17.72
C HIS A 119 -5.88 -7.05 16.97
N LEU A 120 -5.18 -7.96 17.66
CA LEU A 120 -4.67 -9.19 17.05
C LEU A 120 -5.80 -10.08 16.53
N TRP A 121 -6.86 -10.30 17.33
CA TRP A 121 -8.02 -11.11 16.91
C TRP A 121 -8.74 -10.49 15.72
N VAL A 122 -8.94 -9.17 15.74
CA VAL A 122 -9.56 -8.43 14.62
C VAL A 122 -8.71 -8.56 13.34
N LEU A 123 -7.39 -8.37 13.43
CA LEU A 123 -6.49 -8.51 12.28
C LEU A 123 -6.47 -9.94 11.73
N CYS A 124 -6.44 -10.94 12.62
CA CYS A 124 -6.51 -12.34 12.22
C CYS A 124 -7.82 -12.64 11.47
N GLY A 125 -8.95 -12.19 12.01
CA GLY A 125 -10.26 -12.31 11.35
C GLY A 125 -10.27 -11.65 9.96
N ILE A 126 -9.75 -10.43 9.84
CA ILE A 126 -9.67 -9.73 8.54
C ILE A 126 -8.77 -10.45 7.55
N MET A 127 -7.63 -11.00 7.98
CA MET A 127 -6.74 -11.77 7.10
C MET A 127 -7.45 -13.01 6.55
N VAL A 128 -8.16 -13.76 7.41
CA VAL A 128 -8.92 -14.94 7.02
C VAL A 128 -10.05 -14.57 6.05
N ILE A 129 -10.84 -13.56 6.39
CA ILE A 129 -11.96 -13.09 5.56
C ILE A 129 -11.45 -12.60 4.20
N SER A 130 -10.42 -11.76 4.18
CA SER A 130 -9.86 -11.20 2.95
C SER A 130 -9.26 -12.29 2.04
N SER A 131 -8.54 -13.26 2.62
CA SER A 131 -7.99 -14.40 1.87
C SER A 131 -9.09 -15.32 1.33
N ALA A 132 -10.12 -15.61 2.13
CA ALA A 132 -11.25 -16.42 1.70
C ALA A 132 -12.02 -15.75 0.56
N MET A 133 -12.36 -14.47 0.69
CA MET A 133 -13.06 -13.70 -0.34
C MET A 133 -12.24 -13.58 -1.62
N GLY A 134 -10.93 -13.32 -1.51
CA GLY A 134 -10.03 -13.30 -2.68
C GLY A 134 -9.98 -14.64 -3.40
N THR A 135 -9.92 -15.74 -2.66
CA THR A 135 -9.93 -17.10 -3.22
C THR A 135 -11.24 -17.40 -3.94
N VAL A 136 -12.40 -17.11 -3.32
CA VAL A 136 -13.72 -17.29 -3.93
C VAL A 136 -13.84 -16.47 -5.21
N PHE A 137 -13.44 -15.20 -5.17
CA PHE A 137 -13.49 -14.32 -6.34
C PHE A 137 -12.56 -14.78 -7.48
N LEU A 138 -11.41 -15.36 -7.14
CA LEU A 138 -10.50 -15.96 -8.11
C LEU A 138 -11.13 -17.18 -8.80
N PHE A 139 -11.70 -18.12 -8.04
CA PHE A 139 -12.41 -19.26 -8.61
C PHE A 139 -13.55 -18.81 -9.53
N PHE A 140 -14.30 -17.81 -9.10
CA PHE A 140 -15.37 -17.23 -9.89
C PHE A 140 -14.87 -16.63 -11.22
N THR A 141 -13.78 -15.87 -11.18
CA THR A 141 -13.16 -15.24 -12.37
C THR A 141 -12.63 -16.29 -13.36
N ILE A 142 -12.07 -17.39 -12.85
CA ILE A 142 -11.58 -18.50 -13.69
C ILE A 142 -12.75 -19.24 -14.34
N PHE A 143 -13.81 -19.53 -13.58
CA PHE A 143 -14.92 -20.38 -14.01
C PHE A 143 -16.15 -19.61 -14.51
N GLN A 144 -16.00 -18.33 -14.86
CA GLN A 144 -17.10 -17.47 -15.32
C GLN A 144 -17.76 -17.94 -16.63
N CYS A 145 -17.08 -18.77 -17.43
CA CYS A 145 -17.64 -19.35 -18.65
C CYS A 145 -17.43 -20.87 -18.70
N ARG A 146 -18.40 -21.58 -19.30
CA ARG A 146 -18.35 -23.02 -19.55
C ARG A 146 -18.46 -23.28 -21.05
N PRO A 147 -17.41 -23.83 -21.70
CA PRO A 147 -16.04 -24.05 -21.21
C PRO A 147 -15.26 -22.74 -21.01
N VAL A 148 -14.19 -22.75 -20.21
CA VAL A 148 -13.37 -21.55 -19.89
C VAL A 148 -12.83 -20.89 -21.17
N ALA A 149 -12.46 -21.71 -22.17
CA ALA A 149 -11.99 -21.25 -23.47
C ALA A 149 -13.01 -20.43 -24.27
N HIS A 150 -14.30 -20.53 -23.95
CA HIS A 150 -15.33 -19.72 -24.59
C HIS A 150 -15.18 -18.22 -24.27
N TYR A 151 -14.52 -17.85 -23.16
CA TYR A 151 -14.36 -16.44 -22.81
C TYR A 151 -13.58 -15.65 -23.87
N TRP A 152 -12.46 -16.19 -24.34
CA TRP A 152 -11.62 -15.56 -25.37
C TRP A 152 -11.95 -16.06 -26.78
N ASN A 153 -12.52 -17.25 -26.94
CA ASN A 153 -12.83 -17.85 -28.23
C ASN A 153 -14.34 -17.97 -28.49
N ARG A 154 -15.04 -16.84 -28.38
CA ARG A 154 -16.51 -16.75 -28.54
C ARG A 154 -17.00 -17.20 -29.93
N SER A 155 -16.17 -17.07 -30.97
CA SER A 155 -16.55 -17.41 -32.35
C SER A 155 -16.42 -18.90 -32.66
N SER A 156 -15.47 -19.61 -32.04
CA SER A 156 -15.14 -20.99 -32.42
C SER A 156 -15.70 -22.04 -31.44
N THR A 157 -16.02 -21.65 -30.20
CA THR A 157 -16.48 -22.60 -29.17
C THR A 157 -17.94 -22.31 -28.83
N LYS A 158 -18.84 -23.30 -28.88
CA LYS A 158 -20.19 -23.17 -28.31
C LYS A 158 -20.08 -23.28 -26.79
N GLY A 159 -20.55 -22.28 -26.07
CA GLY A 159 -20.48 -22.19 -24.62
C GLY A 159 -21.45 -21.18 -24.06
N ARG A 160 -21.59 -21.16 -22.74
CA ARG A 160 -22.40 -20.17 -22.02
C ARG A 160 -21.55 -19.54 -20.93
N CYS A 161 -21.56 -18.22 -20.87
CA CYS A 161 -21.00 -17.47 -19.75
C CYS A 161 -22.10 -17.16 -18.74
N LEU A 162 -21.71 -16.91 -17.49
CA LEU A 162 -22.65 -16.46 -16.47
C LEU A 162 -23.34 -15.15 -16.86
N ASP A 163 -24.57 -14.99 -16.37
CA ASP A 163 -25.34 -13.77 -16.57
C ASP A 163 -24.64 -12.57 -15.91
N ILE A 164 -24.71 -11.41 -16.58
CA ILE A 164 -24.06 -10.18 -16.15
C ILE A 164 -24.60 -9.71 -14.80
N ASN A 165 -25.88 -9.94 -14.51
CA ASN A 165 -26.48 -9.54 -13.23
C ASN A 165 -25.90 -10.34 -12.06
N ILE A 166 -25.62 -11.63 -12.25
CA ILE A 166 -25.01 -12.49 -11.23
C ILE A 166 -23.56 -12.04 -10.98
N LEU A 167 -22.82 -11.77 -12.05
CA LEU A 167 -21.45 -11.23 -11.97
C LEU A 167 -21.42 -9.90 -11.19
N LEU A 168 -22.34 -8.98 -11.49
CA LEU A 168 -22.45 -7.69 -10.80
C LEU A 168 -22.75 -7.86 -9.31
N GLY A 169 -23.68 -8.76 -8.95
CA GLY A 169 -24.01 -9.04 -7.55
C GLY A 169 -22.80 -9.55 -6.76
N ILE A 170 -22.03 -10.46 -7.34
CA ILE A 170 -20.84 -11.03 -6.69
C ILE A 170 -19.73 -9.97 -6.55
N VAL A 171 -19.49 -9.17 -7.58
CA VAL A 171 -18.50 -8.08 -7.53
C VAL A 171 -18.90 -7.04 -6.50
N TYR A 172 -20.19 -6.69 -6.39
CA TYR A 172 -20.68 -5.74 -5.39
C TYR A 172 -20.43 -6.24 -3.96
N MET A 173 -20.79 -7.50 -3.69
CA MET A 173 -20.55 -8.14 -2.39
C MET A 173 -19.06 -8.21 -2.05
N TYR A 174 -18.24 -8.64 -3.02
CA TYR A 174 -16.78 -8.70 -2.85
C TYR A 174 -16.18 -7.32 -2.55
N SER A 175 -16.50 -6.31 -3.37
CA SER A 175 -16.01 -4.95 -3.21
C SER A 175 -16.42 -4.33 -1.87
N GLY A 176 -17.65 -4.57 -1.40
CA GLY A 176 -18.12 -4.08 -0.10
C GLY A 176 -17.34 -4.67 1.08
N VAL A 177 -17.15 -6.00 1.10
CA VAL A 177 -16.39 -6.68 2.16
C VAL A 177 -14.93 -6.24 2.15
N VAL A 178 -14.35 -6.16 0.96
CA VAL A 178 -12.96 -5.74 0.77
C VAL A 178 -12.74 -4.29 1.22
N ALA A 179 -13.62 -3.37 0.83
CA ALA A 179 -13.54 -1.98 1.25
C ALA A 179 -13.62 -1.86 2.78
N ALA A 180 -14.53 -2.60 3.42
CA ALA A 180 -14.63 -2.65 4.89
C ALA A 180 -13.33 -3.17 5.54
N CYS A 181 -12.69 -4.17 4.95
CA CYS A 181 -11.39 -4.68 5.41
C CYS A 181 -10.31 -3.59 5.32
N ASP A 182 -10.22 -2.88 4.19
CA ASP A 182 -9.23 -1.82 3.97
C ASP A 182 -9.44 -0.65 4.94
N PHE A 183 -10.69 -0.25 5.20
CA PHE A 183 -11.02 0.77 6.22
C PHE A 183 -10.60 0.34 7.63
N THR A 184 -10.80 -0.94 7.95
CA THR A 184 -10.45 -1.45 9.29
C THR A 184 -8.93 -1.53 9.47
N ILE A 185 -8.21 -2.01 8.45
CA ILE A 185 -6.74 -2.06 8.42
C ILE A 185 -6.15 -0.65 8.49
N GLY A 186 -6.71 0.31 7.75
CA GLY A 186 -6.26 1.70 7.74
C GLY A 186 -6.53 2.43 9.05
N SER A 187 -7.71 2.27 9.64
CA SER A 187 -8.07 2.99 10.88
C SER A 187 -7.27 2.55 12.11
N LEU A 188 -6.79 1.30 12.12
CA LEU A 188 -6.05 0.72 13.24
C LEU A 188 -4.80 1.52 13.66
N PRO A 189 -3.85 1.86 12.76
CA PRO A 189 -2.71 2.70 13.11
C PRO A 189 -3.10 4.13 13.52
N ILE A 190 -4.24 4.68 13.09
CA ILE A 190 -4.73 5.98 13.59
C ILE A 190 -5.07 5.86 15.06
N PHE A 191 -5.90 4.88 15.39
CA PHE A 191 -6.42 4.73 16.73
C PHE A 191 -5.29 4.46 17.73
N MET A 192 -4.34 3.60 17.34
CA MET A 192 -3.15 3.31 18.13
C MET A 192 -2.29 4.55 18.38
N VAL A 193 -2.21 5.46 17.40
CA VAL A 193 -1.32 6.63 17.47
C VAL A 193 -1.99 7.84 18.11
N SER A 194 -3.31 7.99 17.96
CA SER A 194 -4.05 9.09 18.57
C SER A 194 -4.04 9.05 20.10
N ARG A 195 -3.83 7.87 20.68
CA ARG A 195 -3.68 7.69 22.13
C ARG A 195 -2.27 8.04 22.64
N LEU A 196 -1.30 8.21 21.75
CA LEU A 196 0.11 8.40 22.09
C LEU A 196 0.56 9.80 21.65
N GLN A 197 1.04 10.62 22.60
CA GLN A 197 1.45 12.02 22.39
C GLN A 197 2.67 12.13 21.44
N MET A 198 2.42 12.01 20.14
CA MET A 198 3.45 11.94 19.09
C MET A 198 3.64 13.29 18.39
N LYS A 199 4.88 13.58 17.98
CA LYS A 199 5.25 14.78 17.20
C LYS A 199 4.43 14.90 15.90
N ARG A 200 4.09 16.14 15.51
CA ARG A 200 3.25 16.47 14.33
C ARG A 200 3.68 15.76 13.02
N GLY A 201 4.98 15.58 12.79
CA GLY A 201 5.48 14.88 11.59
C GLY A 201 5.05 13.41 11.47
N THR A 202 4.95 12.69 12.60
CA THR A 202 4.44 11.30 12.58
C THR A 202 2.94 11.26 12.28
N LYS A 203 2.19 12.26 12.75
CA LYS A 203 0.74 12.39 12.48
C LYS A 203 0.49 12.60 10.98
N PHE A 204 1.32 13.43 10.33
CA PHE A 204 1.24 13.68 8.89
C PHE A 204 1.54 12.43 8.04
N ALA A 205 2.57 11.66 8.39
CA ALA A 205 2.89 10.43 7.66
C ALA A 205 1.75 9.40 7.73
N VAL A 206 1.08 9.29 8.89
CA VAL A 206 -0.10 8.41 9.05
C VAL A 206 -1.26 8.89 8.20
N SER A 207 -1.59 10.18 8.24
CA SER A 207 -2.67 10.72 7.42
C SER A 207 -2.40 10.54 5.93
N ALA A 208 -1.15 10.64 5.48
CA ALA A 208 -0.79 10.41 4.09
C ALA A 208 -1.04 8.95 3.68
N ILE A 209 -0.60 7.97 4.48
CA ILE A 209 -0.82 6.53 4.19
C ILE A 209 -2.32 6.23 4.11
N LEU A 210 -3.12 6.86 4.97
CA LEU A 210 -4.57 6.67 4.99
C LEU A 210 -5.28 7.32 3.82
N GLY A 211 -4.83 8.50 3.40
CA GLY A 211 -5.30 9.13 2.19
C GLY A 211 -5.11 8.20 0.99
N LEU A 212 -3.94 7.56 0.88
CA LEU A 212 -3.67 6.59 -0.20
C LEU A 212 -4.60 5.38 -0.13
N ALA A 213 -4.83 4.81 1.06
CA ALA A 213 -5.76 3.71 1.25
C ALA A 213 -7.21 4.10 0.90
N TYR A 214 -7.64 5.31 1.28
CA TYR A 214 -8.97 5.81 0.95
C TYR A 214 -9.16 6.00 -0.56
N ILE A 215 -8.17 6.60 -1.23
CA ILE A 215 -8.18 6.78 -2.69
C ILE A 215 -8.25 5.43 -3.39
N ALA A 216 -7.51 4.42 -2.92
CA ALA A 216 -7.59 3.05 -3.43
C ALA A 216 -8.99 2.44 -3.24
N SER A 217 -9.62 2.61 -2.07
CA SER A 217 -10.99 2.12 -1.85
C SER A 217 -12.03 2.82 -2.72
N VAL A 218 -11.89 4.14 -2.95
CA VAL A 218 -12.78 4.88 -3.86
C VAL A 218 -12.63 4.37 -5.30
N ALA A 219 -11.41 4.03 -5.73
CA ALA A 219 -11.16 3.44 -7.05
C ALA A 219 -11.97 2.15 -7.29
N VAL A 220 -12.10 1.30 -6.26
CA VAL A 220 -12.91 0.07 -6.31
C VAL A 220 -14.39 0.38 -6.57
N ILE A 221 -14.93 1.41 -5.91
CA ILE A 221 -16.33 1.78 -6.01
C ILE A 221 -16.64 2.35 -7.41
N VAL A 222 -15.75 3.20 -7.93
CA VAL A 222 -15.89 3.80 -9.27
C VAL A 222 -15.90 2.75 -10.38
N ARG A 223 -15.28 1.57 -10.16
CA ARG A 223 -15.23 0.47 -11.11
C ARG A 223 -16.57 -0.24 -11.34
N ILE A 224 -17.47 -0.22 -10.37
CA ILE A 224 -18.73 -0.99 -10.35
C ILE A 224 -19.67 -0.65 -11.53
N PRO A 225 -19.99 0.62 -11.83
CA PRO A 225 -20.90 0.95 -12.94
C PRO A 225 -20.38 0.50 -14.31
N PHE A 226 -19.06 0.48 -14.51
CA PHE A 226 -18.46 0.09 -15.79
C PHE A 226 -18.61 -1.41 -16.10
N LEU A 227 -18.82 -2.26 -15.09
CA LEU A 227 -19.08 -3.69 -15.33
C LEU A 227 -20.44 -3.94 -16.00
N HIS A 228 -21.38 -3.01 -15.92
CA HIS A 228 -22.69 -3.17 -16.55
C HIS A 228 -22.59 -3.26 -18.09
N TYR A 229 -21.51 -2.72 -18.67
CA TYR A 229 -21.25 -2.77 -20.11
C TYR A 229 -20.62 -4.09 -20.59
N ALA A 230 -20.43 -5.08 -19.71
CA ALA A 230 -19.81 -6.38 -20.04
C ALA A 230 -20.49 -7.20 -21.16
N GLY A 231 -21.75 -6.88 -21.48
CA GLY A 231 -22.53 -7.51 -22.56
C GLY A 231 -22.57 -6.75 -23.88
N ARG A 232 -22.00 -5.54 -23.96
CA ARG A 232 -22.12 -4.67 -25.14
C ARG A 232 -20.89 -4.82 -26.05
N PRO A 233 -21.02 -4.56 -27.37
CA PRO A 233 -19.87 -4.54 -28.29
C PRO A 233 -18.79 -3.53 -27.88
N ASP A 234 -19.16 -2.54 -27.06
CA ASP A 234 -18.28 -1.51 -26.52
C ASP A 234 -17.46 -1.94 -25.30
N PHE A 235 -17.56 -3.22 -24.86
CA PHE A 235 -16.87 -3.71 -23.67
C PHE A 235 -15.36 -3.45 -23.68
N LEU A 236 -14.67 -3.71 -24.80
CA LEU A 236 -13.23 -3.45 -24.90
C LEU A 236 -12.87 -1.96 -24.80
N TYR A 237 -13.81 -1.06 -25.09
CA TYR A 237 -13.63 0.38 -24.94
C TYR A 237 -13.86 0.82 -23.48
N GLU A 238 -14.95 0.37 -22.85
CA GLU A 238 -15.30 0.74 -21.47
C GLU A 238 -14.34 0.12 -20.42
N THR A 239 -13.75 -1.04 -20.74
CA THR A 239 -12.73 -1.70 -19.90
C THR A 239 -11.46 -0.85 -19.70
N THR A 240 -11.23 0.17 -20.53
CA THR A 240 -10.11 1.11 -20.38
C THR A 240 -10.10 1.75 -19.00
N GLN A 241 -11.25 2.29 -18.56
CA GLN A 241 -11.33 2.96 -17.26
C GLN A 241 -11.15 1.98 -16.12
N ILE A 242 -11.76 0.81 -16.23
CA ILE A 242 -11.60 -0.28 -15.27
C ILE A 242 -10.11 -0.65 -15.12
N SER A 243 -9.39 -0.79 -16.23
CA SER A 243 -7.96 -1.12 -16.22
C SER A 243 -7.13 -0.05 -15.52
N ILE A 244 -7.40 1.23 -15.79
CA ILE A 244 -6.70 2.36 -15.18
C ILE A 244 -6.90 2.36 -13.66
N TRP A 245 -8.14 2.26 -13.19
CA TRP A 245 -8.44 2.23 -11.76
C TRP A 245 -7.83 1.01 -11.05
N SER A 246 -7.78 -0.15 -11.73
CA SER A 246 -7.14 -1.36 -11.19
C SER A 246 -5.63 -1.20 -11.03
N ASN A 247 -4.97 -0.53 -11.97
CA ASN A 247 -3.54 -0.20 -11.86
C ASN A 247 -3.28 0.78 -10.73
N VAL A 248 -4.16 1.78 -10.56
CA VAL A 248 -4.08 2.73 -9.44
C VAL A 248 -4.20 1.98 -8.11
N GLU A 249 -5.20 1.12 -7.96
CA GLU A 249 -5.41 0.34 -6.73
C GLU A 249 -4.22 -0.56 -6.40
N ALA A 250 -3.73 -1.36 -7.36
CA ALA A 250 -2.62 -2.27 -7.15
C ALA A 250 -1.31 -1.54 -6.78
N SER A 251 -0.96 -0.49 -7.54
CA SER A 251 0.26 0.30 -7.28
C SER A 251 0.19 1.09 -5.98
N LEU A 252 -0.97 1.68 -5.65
CA LEU A 252 -1.17 2.38 -4.38
C LEU A 252 -1.16 1.43 -3.19
N GLY A 253 -1.72 0.22 -3.32
CA GLY A 253 -1.66 -0.81 -2.28
C GLY A 253 -0.23 -1.20 -1.94
N ILE A 254 0.61 -1.46 -2.94
CA ILE A 254 2.04 -1.79 -2.75
C ILE A 254 2.81 -0.60 -2.15
N ALA A 255 2.55 0.62 -2.63
CA ALA A 255 3.18 1.82 -2.11
C ALA A 255 2.78 2.10 -0.65
N ALA A 256 1.50 1.97 -0.31
CA ALA A 256 0.98 2.13 1.05
C ALA A 256 1.60 1.10 2.00
N GLY A 257 1.69 -0.17 1.58
CA GLY A 257 2.37 -1.21 2.35
C GLY A 257 3.84 -0.86 2.60
N SER A 258 4.55 -0.41 1.56
CA SER A 258 5.94 0.06 1.65
C SER A 258 6.10 1.22 2.64
N LEU A 259 5.27 2.24 2.54
CA LEU A 259 5.29 3.43 3.41
C LEU A 259 4.99 3.11 4.87
N MET A 260 4.09 2.15 5.13
CA MET A 260 3.73 1.76 6.51
C MET A 260 4.93 1.28 7.32
N THR A 261 5.92 0.68 6.65
CA THR A 261 7.13 0.15 7.29
C THR A 261 8.30 1.11 7.37
N LEU A 262 8.30 2.12 6.49
CA LEU A 262 9.28 3.21 6.49
C LEU A 262 8.98 4.26 7.57
N ARG A 263 7.78 4.25 8.15
CA ARG A 263 7.30 5.20 9.16
C ARG A 263 8.24 5.46 10.35
N PRO A 264 8.80 4.46 11.05
CA PRO A 264 9.76 4.72 12.13
C PRO A 264 11.09 5.31 11.60
N LEU A 265 11.49 4.99 10.38
CA LEU A 265 12.73 5.46 9.77
C LEU A 265 12.64 6.93 9.31
N LEU A 266 11.49 7.35 8.77
CA LEU A 266 11.23 8.74 8.41
C LEU A 266 11.35 9.68 9.62
N ARG A 267 11.04 9.19 10.83
CA ARG A 267 11.27 9.95 12.07
C ARG A 267 12.76 10.14 12.36
N VAL A 268 13.58 9.12 12.12
CA VAL A 268 15.03 9.20 12.34
C VAL A 268 15.65 10.17 11.33
N LEU A 269 15.33 10.04 10.05
CA LEU A 269 15.82 10.93 9.00
C LEU A 269 15.35 12.39 9.17
N SER A 270 14.09 12.60 9.56
CA SER A 270 13.55 13.95 9.82
C SER A 270 14.19 14.61 11.04
N ASN A 271 14.56 13.85 12.06
CA ASN A 271 15.34 14.41 13.19
C ASN A 271 16.79 14.70 12.77
N SER A 272 17.42 13.86 11.94
CA SER A 272 18.78 14.09 11.44
C SER A 272 18.89 15.32 10.54
N GLY A 273 17.87 15.60 9.72
CA GLY A 273 17.81 16.83 8.91
C GLY A 273 17.61 18.12 9.72
N SER A 274 17.13 18.02 10.97
CA SER A 274 16.96 19.17 11.87
C SER A 274 18.11 19.37 12.86
N SER A 275 19.10 18.47 12.89
CA SER A 275 20.27 18.59 13.78
C SER A 275 21.47 19.34 13.15
N ALA A 276 21.37 19.81 11.91
CA ALA A 276 22.46 20.52 11.23
C ALA A 276 22.51 22.04 11.46
N THR A 277 21.67 22.63 12.33
CA THR A 277 21.62 24.11 12.50
C THR A 277 21.51 24.56 13.96
N ASN A 278 22.16 23.89 14.91
CA ASN A 278 22.35 24.51 16.24
C ASN A 278 23.53 23.96 17.05
N GLN A 279 24.71 23.86 16.43
CA GLN A 279 25.96 23.64 17.16
C GLN A 279 26.90 24.84 16.98
N HIS A 280 26.44 26.03 17.39
CA HIS A 280 27.33 27.16 17.61
C HIS A 280 26.92 27.98 18.84
N ARG A 281 26.79 27.32 20.00
CA ARG A 281 26.81 28.04 21.28
C ARG A 281 27.55 27.25 22.35
N ARG A 282 28.88 27.23 22.24
CA ARG A 282 29.83 27.15 23.35
C ARG A 282 31.17 27.70 22.87
N VAL A 283 31.31 29.02 22.94
CA VAL A 283 32.59 29.62 23.31
C VAL A 283 32.34 30.23 24.68
N THR A 284 32.98 29.61 25.66
CA THR A 284 33.16 30.08 27.02
C THR A 284 33.83 31.45 27.01
N SER A 285 33.16 32.46 27.56
CA SER A 285 33.80 33.68 28.05
C SER A 285 33.38 33.85 29.51
N PHE A 286 34.25 33.37 30.40
CA PHE A 286 34.23 33.77 31.81
C PHE A 286 34.56 35.27 31.90
N PRO A 287 33.91 36.04 32.79
CA PRO A 287 34.24 37.43 32.99
C PRO A 287 35.60 37.58 33.66
N MET A 288 36.42 38.47 33.09
CA MET A 288 37.59 39.08 33.71
C MET A 288 37.18 40.01 34.85
N LEU A 289 38.01 40.02 35.90
CA LEU A 289 38.32 41.02 36.95
C LEU A 289 38.36 40.30 38.32
N SER A 290 39.32 40.53 39.23
CA SER A 290 40.38 41.53 39.36
C SER A 290 41.42 41.08 40.39
N SER A 291 42.62 41.64 40.28
CA SER A 291 43.79 41.55 41.16
C SER A 291 43.52 41.91 42.64
N CYS A 292 44.19 41.22 43.56
CA CYS A 292 44.74 41.80 44.80
C CYS A 292 46.04 41.07 45.18
N SER A 293 47.02 41.86 45.62
CA SER A 293 48.43 41.55 45.86
C SER A 293 48.72 41.21 47.34
N ASP A 294 49.88 40.57 47.54
CA ASP A 294 50.75 40.52 48.73
C ASP A 294 50.40 39.65 49.96
N GLY A 295 51.42 38.91 50.43
CA GLY A 295 51.70 38.69 51.85
C GLY A 295 51.60 37.26 52.42
N GLU A 296 52.76 36.66 52.70
CA GLU A 296 53.15 35.77 53.83
C GLU A 296 52.15 34.83 54.56
N ASP A 297 52.60 33.56 54.67
CA ASP A 297 52.49 32.59 55.79
C ASP A 297 51.15 32.01 56.33
N LEU A 298 51.29 30.73 56.75
CA LEU A 298 50.51 29.94 57.74
C LEU A 298 49.22 29.15 57.36
N GLN A 299 49.35 27.81 57.51
CA GLN A 299 48.51 26.92 58.35
C GLN A 299 47.02 26.60 58.01
N SER A 300 46.79 25.52 57.22
CA SER A 300 45.79 24.43 57.49
C SER A 300 44.27 24.78 57.64
N PRO A 301 43.33 23.82 57.87
CA PRO A 301 42.20 23.52 56.95
C PRO A 301 40.79 23.76 57.57
N CYS A 302 39.70 23.65 56.78
CA CYS A 302 38.31 23.31 57.20
C CYS A 302 37.37 23.30 55.97
N GLU A 303 36.74 22.18 55.60
CA GLU A 303 35.38 21.73 56.00
C GLU A 303 34.21 22.61 55.53
N CYS A 304 33.21 22.00 54.87
CA CYS A 304 31.83 22.51 54.79
C CYS A 304 30.82 21.38 54.52
N GLN A 305 30.42 20.78 55.62
CA GLN A 305 29.10 20.27 56.04
C GLN A 305 27.89 20.23 55.08
N THR A 306 27.24 19.08 55.16
CA THR A 306 25.89 18.66 54.75
C THR A 306 24.73 19.44 55.38
N HIS A 307 23.61 19.60 54.64
CA HIS A 307 22.29 19.83 55.25
C HIS A 307 21.11 19.25 54.43
N SER A 308 20.27 18.50 55.16
CA SER A 308 18.82 18.22 55.03
C SER A 308 18.22 17.54 53.79
N TYR A 309 17.49 16.43 53.96
CA TYR A 309 16.03 16.43 54.21
C TYR A 309 15.51 15.06 54.69
N ASN A 310 14.63 15.11 55.70
CA ASN A 310 13.89 14.05 56.38
C ASN A 310 12.91 13.30 55.45
N CYS A 311 12.86 11.97 55.55
CA CYS A 311 11.69 11.17 55.13
C CYS A 311 11.49 10.04 56.14
N GLY A 312 10.35 10.05 56.84
CA GLY A 312 10.02 9.16 57.94
C GLY A 312 9.49 7.79 57.51
N GLN A 313 9.68 6.83 58.42
CA GLN A 313 8.81 5.72 58.83
C GLN A 313 7.94 5.03 57.77
N PHE A 314 8.19 3.74 57.53
CA PHE A 314 7.31 2.61 57.90
C PHE A 314 7.89 1.31 57.32
N ALA A 315 8.37 0.40 58.18
CA ALA A 315 8.56 -1.01 57.85
C ALA A 315 8.40 -1.85 59.13
N ASN A 316 7.38 -2.70 59.12
CA ASN A 316 7.43 -4.02 59.76
C ASN A 316 8.32 -4.92 58.89
#